data_AF-A0AAC8T7J1-F1
#
_entry.id   AF-A0AAC8T7J1-F1
#
_cell.length_a   1.000
_cell.length_b   1.000
_cell.length_c   1.000
_cell.angle_alpha   90.00
_cell.angle_beta   90.00
_cell.angle_gamma   90.00
#
_symmetry.space_group_name_H-M   'P 1'
#
loop_
_entity.id
_entity.type
_entity.pdbx_description
1 polymer ?
#
loop_
_entity_poly.entity_id
_entity_poly.type
_entity_poly.pdbx_seq_one_letter_code
_entity_poly.pdbx_strand_id
1 'polypeptide(L)'
;MALAFSINEETFGSLESNVQGLYAKQDDGSYQLVVDGLPSVDGLKAKTDELLGETKKEREKRKELEAKLAEFESEKAKAQEDVMKKTGDIEALEKSYLDKLAKLEQAGVDKEKALQRQIYELTVGQTATNLANELAIKGSANVLLPHIQNRLTLETGDDGQKIRVLDLQGNISALTLDDLKQEFMVNDAFKPLIAGNNASGGGATGMHRQQRVALKRSEMSAEQKAKYIREHGHKAFLNLGA
;
A
#
# COMPACT_ATOMS: atom_id res chain seq x y z
N MET A 1 0.06 16.87 -31.38
CA MET A 1 1.31 16.25 -30.87
C MET A 1 1.03 15.77 -29.45
N ALA A 2 1.47 14.57 -29.08
CA ALA A 2 1.34 14.09 -27.71
C ALA A 2 2.48 14.68 -26.85
N LEU A 3 2.15 15.32 -25.72
CA LEU A 3 3.14 15.78 -24.75
C LEU A 3 3.61 14.56 -23.96
N ALA A 4 4.94 14.35 -23.90
CA ALA A 4 5.56 13.27 -23.16
C ALA A 4 6.17 13.81 -21.86
N PHE A 5 6.17 13.00 -20.80
CA PHE A 5 6.66 13.41 -19.49
C PHE A 5 8.18 13.70 -19.48
N SER A 6 8.96 12.96 -20.28
CA SER A 6 10.40 13.17 -20.49
C SER A 6 10.74 13.05 -21.97
N ILE A 7 11.60 13.95 -22.45
CA ILE A 7 12.04 14.06 -23.84
C ILE A 7 13.56 14.31 -23.92
N ASN A 8 14.18 13.96 -25.06
CA ASN A 8 15.61 14.17 -25.31
C ASN A 8 15.88 15.55 -25.94
N GLU A 9 17.15 15.96 -26.03
CA GLU A 9 17.54 17.27 -26.56
C GLU A 9 17.12 17.48 -28.03
N GLU A 10 17.18 16.44 -28.85
CA GLU A 10 16.75 16.49 -30.25
C GLU A 10 15.25 16.75 -30.39
N THR A 11 14.44 16.06 -29.58
CA THR A 11 12.99 16.26 -29.58
C THR A 11 12.62 17.61 -28.98
N PHE A 12 13.30 18.04 -27.90
CA PHE A 12 13.13 19.39 -27.33
C PHE A 12 13.43 20.50 -28.34
N GLY A 13 14.52 20.39 -29.11
CA GLY A 13 14.88 21.36 -30.15
C GLY A 13 13.87 21.45 -31.30
N SER A 14 13.07 20.40 -31.52
CA SER A 14 12.02 20.37 -32.54
C SER A 14 10.65 20.86 -32.06
N LEU A 15 10.51 21.20 -30.78
CA LEU A 15 9.27 21.75 -30.20
C LEU A 15 9.13 23.25 -30.45
N GLU A 16 7.89 23.72 -30.52
CA GLU A 16 7.59 25.16 -30.54
C GLU A 16 8.02 25.83 -29.22
N SER A 17 8.47 27.09 -29.30
CA SER A 17 8.99 27.85 -28.15
C SER A 17 8.01 27.90 -26.96
N ASN A 18 6.71 27.98 -27.23
CA ASN A 18 5.65 27.98 -26.21
C ASN A 18 5.57 26.65 -25.45
N VAL A 19 5.94 25.54 -26.10
CA VAL A 19 5.94 24.19 -25.51
C VAL A 19 7.27 23.91 -24.83
N GLN A 20 8.39 24.41 -25.38
CA GLN A 20 9.71 24.34 -24.73
C GLN A 20 9.71 24.98 -23.34
N GLY A 21 8.98 26.09 -23.15
CA GLY A 21 8.83 26.74 -21.84
C GLY A 21 8.14 25.89 -20.76
N LEU A 22 7.54 24.76 -21.12
CA LEU A 22 6.91 23.82 -20.19
C LEU A 22 7.85 22.72 -19.70
N TYR A 23 9.10 22.65 -20.20
CA TYR A 23 10.07 21.61 -19.82
C TYR A 23 11.28 22.19 -19.10
N ALA A 24 11.75 21.50 -18.05
CA ALA A 24 12.99 21.80 -17.34
C ALA A 24 14.06 20.74 -17.62
N LYS A 25 15.29 21.19 -17.83
CA LYS A 25 16.46 20.32 -18.00
C LYS A 25 16.83 19.66 -16.66
N GLN A 26 17.04 18.36 -16.69
CA GLN A 26 17.45 17.54 -15.56
C GLN A 26 18.96 17.28 -15.58
N ASP A 27 19.49 16.83 -14.45
CA ASP A 27 20.93 16.54 -14.28
C ASP A 27 21.45 15.42 -15.20
N ASP A 28 20.57 14.55 -15.66
CA ASP A 28 20.86 13.46 -16.60
C ASP A 28 20.83 13.89 -18.08
N GLY A 29 20.58 15.18 -18.35
CA GLY A 29 20.49 15.74 -19.70
C GLY A 29 19.13 15.58 -20.37
N SER A 30 18.14 14.98 -19.71
CA SER A 30 16.76 14.90 -20.21
C SER A 30 15.96 16.17 -19.91
N TYR A 31 14.89 16.42 -20.68
CA TYR A 31 13.96 17.53 -20.45
C TYR A 31 12.63 16.96 -19.94
N GLN A 32 12.19 17.37 -18.75
CA GLN A 32 10.95 16.88 -18.13
C GLN A 32 9.88 17.97 -18.05
N LEU A 33 8.62 17.58 -18.29
CA LEU A 33 7.48 18.48 -18.24
C LEU A 33 7.25 18.96 -16.81
N VAL A 34 7.33 20.28 -16.61
CA VAL A 34 7.08 20.92 -15.31
C VAL A 34 5.59 21.17 -15.18
N VAL A 35 4.93 20.36 -14.35
CA VAL A 35 3.50 20.52 -14.03
C VAL A 35 3.37 20.90 -12.56
N ASP A 36 2.69 22.01 -12.30
CA ASP A 36 2.39 22.47 -10.94
C ASP A 36 1.52 21.44 -10.21
N GLY A 37 1.93 21.02 -9.01
CA GLY A 37 1.19 20.09 -8.15
C GLY A 37 1.61 18.61 -8.21
N LEU A 38 2.71 18.26 -8.89
CA LEU A 38 3.27 16.90 -8.80
C LEU A 38 3.86 16.63 -7.40
N PRO A 39 3.49 15.53 -6.72
CA PRO A 39 4.12 15.15 -5.46
C PRO A 39 5.60 14.84 -5.70
N SER A 40 6.48 15.43 -4.90
CA SER A 40 7.93 15.22 -5.01
C SER A 40 8.29 13.74 -4.83
N VAL A 41 8.82 13.13 -5.89
CA VAL A 41 9.34 11.76 -5.90
C VAL A 41 10.65 11.61 -5.11
N ASP A 42 11.27 12.73 -4.75
CA ASP A 42 12.53 12.74 -3.98
C ASP A 42 12.32 12.27 -2.54
N GLY A 43 11.17 12.57 -1.95
CA GLY A 43 10.77 12.03 -0.65
C GLY A 43 10.58 10.52 -0.67
N LEU A 44 10.15 9.96 -1.81
CA LEU A 44 9.97 8.52 -1.99
C LEU A 44 11.32 7.82 -2.21
N LYS A 45 12.21 8.42 -2.99
CA LYS A 45 13.59 7.93 -3.17
C LYS A 45 14.35 7.96 -1.84
N ALA A 46 14.26 9.05 -1.08
CA ALA A 46 14.88 9.17 0.24
C ALA A 46 14.40 8.08 1.21
N LYS A 47 13.09 7.81 1.26
CA LYS A 47 12.54 6.71 2.06
C LYS A 47 12.97 5.33 1.57
N THR A 48 13.09 5.15 0.26
CA THR A 48 13.53 3.87 -0.31
C THR A 48 15.00 3.62 0.03
N ASP A 49 15.85 4.64 -0.08
CA ASP A 49 17.26 4.58 0.31
C ASP A 49 17.44 4.36 1.82
N GLU A 50 16.59 4.99 2.64
CA GLU A 50 16.53 4.77 4.09
C GLU A 50 16.15 3.32 4.42
N LEU A 51 15.06 2.80 3.83
CA LEU A 51 14.61 1.42 4.03
C LEU A 51 15.64 0.39 3.54
N LEU A 52 16.32 0.65 2.42
CA LEU A 52 17.42 -0.19 1.94
C LEU A 52 18.63 -0.13 2.88
N GLY A 53 18.92 1.04 3.46
CA GLY A 53 19.93 1.20 4.50
C GLY A 53 19.61 0.43 5.77
N GLU A 54 18.36 0.48 6.23
CA GLU A 54 17.88 -0.30 7.38
C GLU A 54 17.90 -1.80 7.10
N THR A 55 17.44 -2.24 5.92
CA THR A 55 17.46 -3.65 5.53
C THR A 55 18.88 -4.20 5.48
N LYS A 56 19.85 -3.42 5.00
CA LYS A 56 21.27 -3.79 5.03
C LYS A 56 21.80 -3.90 6.46
N LYS A 57 21.51 -2.92 7.32
CA LYS A 57 21.89 -2.95 8.75
C LYS A 57 21.25 -4.14 9.49
N GLU A 58 20.01 -4.49 9.18
CA GLU A 58 19.32 -5.63 9.78
C GLU A 58 19.94 -6.96 9.31
N ARG A 59 20.29 -7.05 8.03
CA ARG A 59 21.01 -8.21 7.47
C ARG A 59 22.41 -8.35 8.05
N GLU A 60 23.12 -7.25 8.26
CA GLU A 60 24.42 -7.22 8.95
C GLU A 60 24.28 -7.64 10.41
N LYS A 61 23.29 -7.12 11.14
CA LYS A 61 22.99 -7.57 12.52
C LYS A 61 22.62 -9.05 12.58
N ARG A 62 21.86 -9.56 11.60
CA ARG A 62 21.51 -10.98 11.52
C ARG A 62 22.75 -11.84 11.30
N LYS A 63 23.66 -11.41 10.41
CA LYS A 63 24.96 -12.05 10.20
C LYS A 63 25.85 -11.96 11.43
N GLU A 64 25.87 -10.84 12.15
CA GLU A 64 26.61 -10.71 13.41
C GLU A 64 26.04 -11.61 14.50
N LEU A 65 24.72 -11.75 14.61
CA LEU A 65 24.08 -12.66 15.54
C LEU A 65 24.38 -14.12 15.19
N GLU A 66 24.35 -14.46 13.91
CA GLU A 66 24.70 -15.79 13.40
C GLU A 66 26.20 -16.09 13.61
N ALA A 67 27.09 -15.11 13.40
CA ALA A 67 28.52 -15.23 13.70
C ALA A 67 28.76 -15.38 15.20
N LYS A 68 28.07 -14.61 16.05
CA LYS A 68 28.14 -14.76 17.52
C LYS A 68 27.60 -16.10 17.99
N LEU A 69 26.56 -16.64 17.35
CA LEU A 69 26.06 -17.99 17.61
C LEU A 69 27.11 -19.04 17.23
N ALA A 70 27.72 -18.93 16.05
CA ALA A 70 28.78 -19.84 15.61
C ALA A 70 30.04 -19.77 16.49
N GLU A 71 30.45 -18.56 16.92
CA GLU A 71 31.53 -18.38 17.89
C GLU A 71 31.19 -18.99 19.25
N PHE A 72 29.95 -18.80 19.72
CA PHE A 72 29.47 -19.38 20.97
C PHE A 72 29.39 -20.92 20.91
N GLU A 73 29.00 -21.49 19.77
CA GLU A 73 29.04 -22.93 19.51
C GLU A 73 30.48 -23.48 19.46
N SER A 74 31.42 -22.71 18.89
CA SER A 74 32.84 -23.08 18.88
C SER A 74 33.46 -23.00 20.28
N GLU A 75 33.13 -21.98 21.08
CA GLU A 75 33.51 -21.89 22.48
C GLU A 75 32.89 -23.01 23.32
N LYS A 76 31.65 -23.39 23.03
CA LYS A 76 30.98 -24.56 23.64
C LYS A 76 31.73 -25.86 23.36
N ALA A 77 32.15 -26.10 22.11
CA ALA A 77 32.90 -27.32 21.77
C ALA A 77 34.24 -27.41 22.52
N LYS A 78 34.97 -26.28 22.63
CA LYS A 78 36.24 -26.19 23.37
C LYS A 78 36.05 -26.30 24.88
N ALA A 79 35.05 -25.62 25.43
CA ALA A 79 34.73 -25.70 26.87
C ALA A 79 34.23 -27.09 27.26
N GLN A 80 33.48 -27.78 26.39
CA GLN A 80 33.09 -29.18 26.59
C GLN A 80 34.32 -30.10 26.61
N GLU A 81 35.28 -29.96 25.69
CA GLU A 81 36.50 -30.76 25.69
C GLU A 81 37.41 -30.53 26.92
N ASP A 82 37.48 -29.30 27.42
CA ASP A 82 38.33 -28.95 28.57
C ASP A 82 37.68 -29.27 29.93
N VAL A 83 36.34 -29.28 30.01
CA VAL A 83 35.58 -29.56 31.24
C VAL A 83 35.23 -31.05 31.38
N MET A 84 35.01 -31.78 30.28
CA MET A 84 34.92 -33.26 30.27
C MET A 84 36.15 -33.90 30.91
N LYS A 85 37.30 -33.23 30.86
CA LYS A 85 38.54 -33.66 31.48
C LYS A 85 38.65 -33.34 32.98
N LYS A 86 37.80 -32.47 33.55
CA LYS A 86 38.06 -31.87 34.87
C LYS A 86 37.01 -32.13 35.95
N THR A 87 35.71 -32.19 35.66
CA THR A 87 34.71 -32.21 36.73
C THR A 87 33.39 -32.78 36.23
N GLY A 88 32.87 -33.84 36.87
CA GLY A 88 31.58 -34.47 36.57
C GLY A 88 30.33 -33.63 36.83
N ASP A 89 30.41 -32.30 36.65
CA ASP A 89 29.31 -31.33 36.80
C ASP A 89 28.74 -30.91 35.43
N ILE A 90 28.80 -31.84 34.46
CA ILE A 90 28.35 -31.65 33.08
C ILE A 90 26.86 -31.33 33.03
N GLU A 91 26.05 -31.92 33.93
CA GLU A 91 24.60 -31.74 33.96
C GLU A 91 24.18 -30.31 34.36
N ALA A 92 24.88 -29.69 35.32
CA ALA A 92 24.58 -28.32 35.74
C ALA A 92 24.92 -27.30 34.64
N LEU A 93 26.01 -27.57 33.91
CA LEU A 93 26.45 -26.77 32.79
C LEU A 93 25.48 -26.92 31.60
N GLU A 94 25.07 -28.14 31.26
CA GLU A 94 24.10 -28.42 30.20
C GLU A 94 22.77 -27.71 30.46
N LYS A 95 22.25 -27.77 31.69
CA LYS A 95 21.03 -27.02 32.08
C LYS A 95 21.20 -25.51 31.90
N SER A 96 22.29 -24.93 32.38
CA SER A 96 22.57 -23.49 32.23
C SER A 96 22.65 -23.06 30.76
N TYR A 97 23.16 -23.91 29.87
CA TYR A 97 23.20 -23.64 28.44
C TYR A 97 21.85 -23.81 27.75
N LEU A 98 21.09 -24.86 28.07
CA LEU A 98 19.73 -25.02 27.57
C LEU A 98 18.85 -23.82 27.97
N ASP A 99 18.98 -23.35 29.22
CA ASP A 99 18.28 -22.16 29.70
C ASP A 99 18.69 -20.89 28.94
N LYS A 100 19.98 -20.72 28.62
CA LYS A 100 20.46 -19.57 27.83
C LYS A 100 19.97 -19.62 26.39
N LEU A 101 20.01 -20.81 25.77
CA LEU A 101 19.56 -21.01 24.40
C LEU A 101 18.06 -20.75 24.29
N ALA A 102 17.26 -21.31 25.20
CA ALA A 102 15.83 -21.03 25.29
C ALA A 102 15.53 -19.53 25.47
N LYS A 103 16.30 -18.82 26.31
CA LYS A 103 16.15 -17.36 26.48
C LYS A 103 16.52 -16.58 25.23
N LEU A 104 17.56 -16.99 24.50
CA LEU A 104 17.99 -16.34 23.26
C LEU A 104 16.98 -16.57 22.13
N GLU A 105 16.48 -17.79 21.98
CA GLU A 105 15.42 -18.11 21.03
C GLU A 105 14.15 -17.30 21.35
N GLN A 106 13.74 -17.26 22.61
CA GLN A 106 12.58 -16.47 23.03
C GLN A 106 12.79 -14.98 22.75
N ALA A 107 13.96 -14.42 23.09
CA ALA A 107 14.29 -13.03 22.80
C ALA A 107 14.28 -12.73 21.29
N GLY A 108 14.74 -13.67 20.47
CA GLY A 108 14.68 -13.59 19.00
C GLY A 108 13.24 -13.53 18.50
N VAL A 109 12.39 -14.45 18.95
CA VAL A 109 10.97 -14.52 18.60
C VAL A 109 10.22 -13.25 19.04
N ASP A 110 10.50 -12.77 20.25
CA ASP A 110 9.86 -11.56 20.78
C ASP A 110 10.26 -10.31 19.99
N LYS A 111 11.54 -10.21 19.61
CA LYS A 111 12.04 -9.12 18.76
C LYS A 111 11.44 -9.18 17.36
N GLU A 112 11.33 -10.36 16.76
CA GLU A 112 10.71 -10.53 15.45
C GLU A 112 9.24 -10.10 15.48
N LYS A 113 8.47 -10.51 16.49
CA LYS A 113 7.09 -10.08 16.68
C LYS A 113 6.97 -8.56 16.87
N ALA A 114 7.89 -7.95 17.62
CA ALA A 114 7.91 -6.50 17.81
C ALA A 114 8.14 -5.75 16.49
N LEU A 115 9.11 -6.21 15.68
CA LEU A 115 9.39 -5.64 14.37
C LEU A 115 8.22 -5.83 13.40
N GLN A 116 7.61 -7.00 13.36
CA GLN A 116 6.43 -7.26 12.53
C GLN A 116 5.25 -6.33 12.89
N ARG A 117 5.01 -6.10 14.19
CA ARG A 117 3.98 -5.13 14.65
C ARG A 117 4.31 -3.71 14.22
N GLN A 118 5.57 -3.28 14.38
CA GLN A 118 6.00 -1.95 13.99
C GLN A 118 5.84 -1.73 12.47
N ILE A 119 6.23 -2.71 11.66
CA ILE A 119 6.05 -2.66 10.21
C ILE A 119 4.56 -2.58 9.85
N TYR A 120 3.72 -3.38 10.50
CA TYR A 120 2.28 -3.35 10.28
C TYR A 120 1.68 -1.98 10.65
N GLU A 121 2.05 -1.40 11.79
CA GLU A 121 1.59 -0.07 12.23
C GLU A 121 2.04 1.04 11.27
N LEU A 122 3.32 1.06 10.88
CA LEU A 122 3.86 2.06 9.96
C LEU A 122 3.30 1.95 8.54
N THR A 123 2.86 0.76 8.15
CA THR A 123 2.33 0.50 6.81
C THR A 123 0.81 0.55 6.80
N VAL A 124 0.16 -0.47 7.35
CA VAL A 124 -1.30 -0.59 7.37
C VAL A 124 -1.92 0.48 8.27
N GLY A 125 -1.37 0.69 9.47
CA GLY A 125 -1.88 1.70 10.40
C GLY A 125 -1.80 3.13 9.85
N GLN A 126 -0.66 3.51 9.27
CA GLN A 126 -0.51 4.83 8.65
C GLN A 126 -1.44 5.00 7.44
N THR A 127 -1.57 3.96 6.60
CA THR A 127 -2.44 4.03 5.41
C THR A 127 -3.92 4.14 5.82
N ALA A 128 -4.35 3.37 6.82
CA ALA A 128 -5.68 3.48 7.41
C ALA A 128 -5.92 4.88 8.00
N THR A 129 -4.93 5.44 8.69
CA THR A 129 -5.01 6.80 9.28
C THR A 129 -5.17 7.86 8.20
N ASN A 130 -4.39 7.78 7.13
CA ASN A 130 -4.49 8.69 6.00
C ASN A 130 -5.88 8.60 5.36
N LEU A 131 -6.38 7.38 5.13
CA LEU A 131 -7.70 7.14 4.56
C LEU A 131 -8.82 7.69 5.44
N ALA A 132 -8.74 7.44 6.75
CA ALA A 132 -9.74 7.90 7.71
C ALA A 132 -9.79 9.43 7.75
N ASN A 133 -8.63 10.10 7.72
CA ASN A 133 -8.56 11.55 7.69
C ASN A 133 -9.06 12.16 6.37
N GLU A 134 -8.84 11.46 5.25
CA GLU A 134 -9.34 11.88 3.94
C GLU A 134 -10.87 11.76 3.84
N LEU A 135 -11.44 10.67 4.36
CA LEU A 135 -12.86 10.38 4.27
C LEU A 135 -13.69 11.11 5.33
N ALA A 136 -13.17 11.30 6.53
CA ALA A 136 -13.96 11.77 7.66
C ALA A 136 -14.19 13.29 7.66
N ILE A 137 -15.32 13.72 8.22
CA ILE A 137 -15.50 15.10 8.66
C ILE A 137 -14.43 15.41 9.72
N LYS A 138 -13.88 16.63 9.69
CA LYS A 138 -12.87 17.08 10.67
C LYS A 138 -13.27 16.71 12.10
N GLY A 139 -12.39 15.98 12.79
CA GLY A 139 -12.60 15.52 14.16
C GLY A 139 -13.25 14.15 14.32
N SER A 140 -13.72 13.51 13.24
CA SER A 140 -14.39 12.19 13.30
C SER A 140 -13.57 11.01 12.75
N ALA A 141 -12.36 11.26 12.26
CA ALA A 141 -11.49 10.23 11.65
C ALA A 141 -11.21 9.03 12.58
N ASN A 142 -11.05 9.28 13.88
CA ASN A 142 -10.81 8.23 14.88
C ASN A 142 -11.95 7.20 14.98
N VAL A 143 -13.16 7.55 14.53
CA VAL A 143 -14.31 6.64 14.51
C VAL A 143 -14.26 5.72 13.29
N LEU A 144 -13.79 6.22 12.13
CA LEU A 144 -13.64 5.41 10.91
C LEU A 144 -12.40 4.52 10.95
N LEU A 145 -11.35 4.95 11.66
CA LEU A 145 -10.04 4.30 11.69
C LEU A 145 -10.11 2.78 11.96
N PRO A 146 -10.79 2.28 13.02
CA PRO A 146 -10.80 0.85 13.31
C PRO A 146 -11.49 0.03 12.21
N HIS A 147 -12.52 0.60 11.58
CA HIS A 147 -13.24 -0.07 10.50
C HIS A 147 -12.42 -0.15 9.22
N ILE A 148 -11.68 0.92 8.90
CA ILE A 148 -10.77 0.94 7.75
C ILE A 148 -9.60 0.00 7.99
N GLN A 149 -8.98 0.05 9.17
CA GLN A 149 -7.83 -0.78 9.51
C GLN A 149 -8.17 -2.28 9.44
N ASN A 150 -9.35 -2.68 9.92
CA ASN A 150 -9.83 -4.07 9.82
C ASN A 150 -10.07 -4.54 8.38
N ARG A 151 -10.13 -3.62 7.41
CA ARG A 151 -10.27 -3.93 5.99
C ARG A 151 -8.93 -3.90 5.25
N LEU A 152 -7.80 -3.73 5.94
CA LEU A 152 -6.47 -3.68 5.35
C LEU A 152 -5.55 -4.74 5.96
N THR A 153 -4.73 -5.35 5.12
CA THR A 153 -3.67 -6.27 5.55
C THR A 153 -2.37 -6.01 4.80
N LEU A 154 -1.28 -6.52 5.35
CA LEU A 154 0.03 -6.51 4.72
C LEU A 154 0.31 -7.90 4.16
N GLU A 155 0.33 -8.01 2.84
CA GLU A 155 0.78 -9.22 2.15
C GLU A 155 2.29 -9.12 1.95
N THR A 156 3.03 -10.11 2.47
CA THR A 156 4.46 -10.26 2.21
C THR A 156 4.62 -11.33 1.13
N GLY A 157 5.00 -10.91 -0.07
CA GLY A 157 5.30 -11.80 -1.19
C GLY A 157 6.74 -11.67 -1.64
N ASP A 158 7.09 -12.38 -2.72
CA ASP A 158 8.45 -12.36 -3.31
C ASP A 158 8.88 -10.97 -3.78
N ASP A 159 7.91 -10.13 -4.18
CA ASP A 159 8.12 -8.74 -4.61
C ASP A 159 8.20 -7.73 -3.46
N GLY A 160 8.20 -8.20 -2.21
CA GLY A 160 8.17 -7.36 -1.00
C GLY A 160 6.78 -7.21 -0.39
N GLN A 161 6.63 -6.19 0.46
CA GLN A 161 5.43 -5.96 1.26
C GLN A 161 4.44 -5.04 0.53
N LYS A 162 3.21 -5.52 0.31
CA LYS A 162 2.13 -4.78 -0.37
C LYS A 162 0.88 -4.76 0.50
N ILE A 163 0.20 -3.60 0.53
CA ILE A 163 -1.08 -3.48 1.22
C ILE A 163 -2.17 -4.11 0.36
N ARG A 164 -3.02 -4.93 0.98
CA ARG A 164 -4.20 -5.55 0.36
C ARG A 164 -5.45 -5.19 1.13
N VAL A 165 -6.56 -5.13 0.40
CA VAL A 165 -7.88 -4.92 0.99
C VAL A 165 -8.51 -6.27 1.31
N LEU A 166 -9.07 -6.37 2.51
CA LEU A 166 -9.83 -7.53 2.95
C LEU A 166 -11.31 -7.37 2.60
N ASP A 167 -12.01 -8.48 2.40
CA ASP A 167 -13.47 -8.51 2.34
C ASP A 167 -14.10 -8.40 3.74
N LEU A 168 -15.43 -8.48 3.82
CA LEU A 168 -16.16 -8.44 5.10
C LEU A 168 -15.94 -9.69 5.96
N GLN A 169 -15.41 -10.76 5.38
CA GLN A 169 -15.10 -12.03 6.03
C GLN A 169 -13.64 -12.08 6.51
N GLY A 170 -12.84 -11.06 6.21
CA GLY A 170 -11.42 -10.98 6.57
C GLY A 170 -10.48 -11.68 5.60
N ASN A 171 -10.96 -12.09 4.42
CA ASN A 171 -10.12 -12.72 3.39
C ASN A 171 -9.57 -11.67 2.42
N ILE A 172 -8.42 -11.97 1.82
CA ILE A 172 -7.82 -11.11 0.79
C ILE A 172 -8.79 -10.99 -0.38
N SER A 173 -9.11 -9.75 -0.74
CA SER A 173 -10.01 -9.43 -1.85
C SER A 173 -9.23 -8.87 -3.05
N ALA A 174 -9.90 -8.82 -4.21
CA ALA A 174 -9.38 -8.15 -5.40
C ALA A 174 -9.61 -6.62 -5.39
N LEU A 175 -10.14 -6.07 -4.29
CA LEU A 175 -10.45 -4.64 -4.18
C LEU A 175 -9.19 -3.80 -4.05
N THR A 176 -9.23 -2.61 -4.64
CA THR A 176 -8.21 -1.58 -4.46
C THR A 176 -8.53 -0.68 -3.26
N LEU A 177 -7.55 0.13 -2.85
CA LEU A 177 -7.78 1.13 -1.80
C LEU A 177 -8.87 2.13 -2.19
N ASP A 178 -8.98 2.49 -3.47
CA ASP A 178 -10.01 3.41 -3.94
C ASP A 178 -11.41 2.77 -3.93
N ASP A 179 -11.50 1.48 -4.25
CA ASP A 179 -12.77 0.74 -4.10
C ASP A 179 -13.20 0.73 -2.63
N LEU A 180 -12.26 0.51 -1.71
CA LEU A 180 -12.52 0.59 -0.28
C LEU A 180 -13.01 1.99 0.13
N LYS A 181 -12.39 3.07 -0.38
CA LYS A 181 -12.89 4.45 -0.13
C LYS A 181 -14.33 4.59 -0.55
N GLN A 182 -14.67 4.16 -1.77
CA GLN A 182 -16.02 4.25 -2.30
C GLN A 182 -17.02 3.44 -1.47
N GLU A 183 -16.65 2.23 -1.03
CA GLU A 183 -17.47 1.42 -0.12
C GLU A 183 -17.83 2.18 1.15
N PHE A 184 -16.84 2.83 1.78
CA PHE A 184 -17.09 3.63 2.98
C PHE A 184 -17.98 4.84 2.68
N MET A 185 -17.74 5.56 1.57
CA MET A 185 -18.54 6.74 1.17
C MET A 185 -20.02 6.43 0.94
N VAL A 186 -20.34 5.26 0.38
CA VAL A 186 -21.73 4.89 0.09
C VAL A 186 -22.41 4.12 1.23
N ASN A 187 -21.66 3.69 2.24
CA ASN A 187 -22.20 2.97 3.39
C ASN A 187 -23.02 3.88 4.30
N ASP A 188 -24.31 3.58 4.43
CA ASP A 188 -25.26 4.37 5.21
C ASP A 188 -24.86 4.55 6.68
N ALA A 189 -24.16 3.58 7.27
CA ALA A 189 -23.69 3.66 8.66
C ALA A 189 -22.58 4.70 8.85
N PHE A 190 -21.78 4.96 7.83
CA PHE A 190 -20.64 5.89 7.89
C PHE A 190 -20.93 7.24 7.25
N LYS A 191 -21.97 7.36 6.41
CA LYS A 191 -22.38 8.62 5.76
C LYS A 191 -22.39 9.85 6.68
N PRO A 192 -22.92 9.80 7.92
CA PRO A 192 -22.93 10.97 8.81
C PRO A 192 -21.54 11.45 9.26
N LEU A 193 -20.54 10.57 9.16
CA LEU A 193 -19.16 10.83 9.57
C LEU A 193 -18.26 11.16 8.38
N ILE A 194 -18.74 11.00 7.15
CA ILE A 194 -17.95 11.21 5.94
C ILE A 194 -18.09 12.66 5.50
N ALA A 195 -16.95 13.28 5.19
CA ALA A 195 -16.91 14.61 4.63
C ALA A 195 -17.71 14.60 3.32
N GLY A 196 -18.85 15.31 3.32
CA GLY A 196 -19.63 15.53 2.12
C GLY A 196 -18.70 16.16 1.08
N ASN A 197 -18.50 15.46 -0.03
CA ASN A 197 -17.55 15.91 -1.03
C ASN A 197 -18.01 17.27 -1.57
N ASN A 198 -17.16 18.30 -1.46
CA ASN A 198 -17.14 19.45 -2.39
C ASN A 198 -16.69 18.98 -3.79
N ALA A 199 -17.14 17.81 -4.24
CA ALA A 199 -17.05 17.40 -5.62
C ALA A 199 -18.08 18.24 -6.38
N SER A 200 -17.60 19.32 -6.96
CA SER A 200 -18.28 20.04 -8.04
C SER A 200 -18.81 19.02 -9.06
N GLY A 201 -20.14 18.94 -9.19
CA GLY A 201 -20.82 18.44 -10.38
C GLY A 201 -20.53 16.99 -10.81
N GLY A 202 -21.06 16.01 -10.11
CA GLY A 202 -21.21 14.65 -10.63
C GLY A 202 -22.62 14.14 -10.33
N GLY A 203 -23.60 14.55 -11.12
CA GLY A 203 -25.00 14.15 -10.98
C GLY A 203 -25.19 12.65 -11.17
N ALA A 204 -24.99 11.87 -10.10
CA ALA A 204 -25.51 10.52 -9.98
C ALA A 204 -26.86 10.63 -9.28
N THR A 205 -27.92 10.83 -10.08
CA THR A 205 -29.30 10.70 -9.63
C THR A 205 -29.50 9.31 -9.03
N GLY A 206 -30.01 9.31 -7.80
CA GLY A 206 -30.24 8.14 -6.99
C GLY A 206 -31.08 7.08 -7.71
N MET A 207 -30.58 5.86 -7.60
CA MET A 207 -31.28 4.63 -7.95
C MET A 207 -32.50 4.46 -7.04
N HIS A 208 -33.65 5.02 -7.43
CA HIS A 208 -34.94 4.62 -6.88
C HIS A 208 -35.42 3.38 -7.66
N ARG A 209 -35.28 2.22 -7.04
CA ARG A 209 -35.95 0.99 -7.48
C ARG A 209 -37.44 1.17 -7.22
N GLN A 210 -38.21 1.52 -8.25
CA GLN A 210 -39.57 1.05 -8.57
C GLN A 210 -40.29 2.04 -9.50
N GLN A 211 -40.08 1.92 -10.81
CA GLN A 211 -41.16 1.82 -11.81
C GLN A 211 -40.48 1.54 -13.16
N ARG A 212 -40.97 0.53 -13.91
CA ARG A 212 -40.57 0.34 -15.31
C ARG A 212 -41.10 1.53 -16.12
N VAL A 213 -40.36 2.63 -16.13
CA VAL A 213 -40.49 3.64 -17.18
C VAL A 213 -39.65 3.12 -18.34
N ALA A 214 -40.32 2.74 -19.42
CA ALA A 214 -39.66 2.32 -20.64
C ALA A 214 -38.71 3.44 -21.08
N LEU A 215 -37.40 3.16 -21.12
CA LEU A 215 -36.39 4.09 -21.61
C LEU A 215 -36.81 4.60 -23.00
N LYS A 216 -37.08 5.90 -23.13
CA LYS A 216 -37.39 6.50 -24.42
C LYS A 216 -36.13 6.96 -25.11
N ARG A 217 -36.10 6.78 -26.42
CA ARG A 217 -34.95 7.16 -27.26
C ARG A 217 -34.72 8.67 -27.26
N SER A 218 -35.79 9.46 -27.10
CA SER A 218 -35.76 10.92 -26.97
C SER A 218 -35.09 11.41 -25.69
N GLU A 219 -35.10 10.62 -24.62
CA GLU A 219 -34.56 11.01 -23.30
C GLU A 219 -33.08 10.64 -23.15
N MET A 220 -32.49 9.95 -24.13
CA MET A 220 -31.08 9.52 -24.10
C MET A 220 -30.15 10.55 -24.74
N SER A 221 -29.03 10.84 -24.08
CA SER A 221 -27.92 11.62 -24.63
C SER A 221 -27.22 10.86 -25.77
N ALA A 222 -26.42 11.55 -26.59
CA ALA A 222 -25.69 10.93 -27.69
C ALA A 222 -24.77 9.78 -27.22
N GLU A 223 -24.14 9.94 -26.05
CA GLU A 223 -23.27 8.93 -25.44
C GLU A 223 -24.07 7.73 -24.93
N GLN A 224 -25.23 7.96 -24.31
CA GLN A 224 -26.11 6.90 -23.84
C GLN A 224 -26.66 6.07 -25.02
N LYS A 225 -27.00 6.73 -26.14
CA LYS A 225 -27.43 6.06 -27.38
C LYS A 225 -26.33 5.16 -27.94
N ALA A 226 -25.10 5.69 -28.03
CA ALA A 226 -23.96 4.92 -28.52
C ALA A 226 -23.65 3.71 -27.63
N LYS A 227 -23.70 3.90 -26.31
CA LYS A 227 -23.49 2.81 -25.33
C LYS A 227 -24.58 1.74 -25.43
N TYR A 228 -25.85 2.13 -25.49
CA TYR A 228 -26.97 1.20 -25.61
C TYR A 228 -26.95 0.40 -26.92
N ILE A 229 -26.62 1.04 -28.04
CA ILE A 229 -26.46 0.35 -29.33
C ILE A 229 -25.30 -0.66 -29.26
N ARG A 230 -24.21 -0.32 -28.56
CA ARG A 230 -23.06 -1.22 -28.38
C ARG A 230 -23.42 -2.43 -27.51
N GLU A 231 -24.19 -2.23 -26.45
CA GLU A 231 -24.53 -3.26 -25.46
C GLU A 231 -25.70 -4.15 -25.89
N HIS A 232 -26.70 -3.58 -26.57
CA HIS A 232 -27.95 -4.27 -26.90
C HIS A 232 -28.22 -4.39 -28.41
N GLY A 233 -27.39 -3.76 -29.23
CA GLY A 233 -27.52 -3.77 -30.68
C GLY A 233 -28.50 -2.72 -31.21
N HIS A 234 -28.31 -2.35 -32.47
CA HIS A 234 -29.10 -1.30 -33.13
C HIS A 234 -30.60 -1.64 -33.22
N LYS A 235 -30.96 -2.92 -33.39
CA LYS A 235 -32.38 -3.35 -33.43
C LYS A 235 -33.09 -3.13 -32.10
N ALA A 236 -32.43 -3.40 -30.97
CA ALA A 236 -33.01 -3.16 -29.65
C ALA A 236 -33.20 -1.67 -29.36
N PHE A 237 -32.29 -0.82 -29.88
CA PHE A 237 -32.37 0.64 -29.76
C PHE A 237 -33.55 1.23 -30.54
N LEU A 238 -33.87 0.69 -31.71
CA LEU A 238 -35.02 1.13 -32.51
C LEU A 238 -36.37 0.72 -31.91
N ASN A 239 -36.38 -0.32 -31.08
CA ASN A 239 -37.57 -0.79 -30.36
C ASN A 239 -37.82 -0.02 -29.04
N LEU A 240 -36.92 0.87 -28.63
CA LEU A 240 -37.21 1.83 -27.57
C LEU A 240 -38.28 2.82 -28.07
N GLY A 241 -39.24 3.14 -27.21
CA GLY A 241 -40.29 4.12 -27.53
C GLY A 241 -39.66 5.45 -27.94
N ALA A 242 -40.26 6.12 -28.93
CA ALA A 242 -39.81 7.42 -29.42
C ALA A 242 -39.68 8.42 -28.27
#